data_AF-A0A661PW14-F1
#
_entry.id   AF-A0A661PW14-F1
#
_cell.length_a   1.000
_cell.length_b   1.000
_cell.length_c   1.000
_cell.angle_alpha   90.00
_cell.angle_beta   90.00
_cell.angle_gamma   90.00
#
_symmetry.space_group_name_H-M   'P 1'
#
loop_
_entity.id
_entity.type
_entity.pdbx_description
1 polymer ?
#
loop_
_entity_poly.entity_id
_entity_poly.type
_entity_poly.pdbx_seq_one_letter_code
_entity_poly.pdbx_strand_id
1 'polypeptide(L)'
;MQQLQPQFPHGLMICNPPYGERLGKDASLKALYHDLGRVYGDTFAGWRGAIICPESELIKSTALSLSPLLRFTNGGIKVALLEKS
;
A
#
# COMPACT_ATOMS: atom_id res chain seq x y z
N MET A 1 5.28 8.21 12.34
CA MET A 1 4.26 8.84 11.47
C MET A 1 3.55 9.96 12.22
N GLN A 2 3.22 11.07 11.56
CA GLN A 2 2.29 12.06 12.12
C GLN A 2 0.93 11.41 12.39
N GLN A 3 0.18 11.90 13.39
CA GLN A 3 -1.20 11.44 13.61
C GLN A 3 -2.08 11.95 12.45
N LEU A 4 -2.53 11.02 11.62
CA LEU A 4 -3.52 11.28 10.58
C LEU A 4 -4.92 11.05 11.16
N GLN A 5 -5.88 11.88 10.78
CA GLN A 5 -7.29 11.69 11.11
C GLN A 5 -8.15 11.89 9.86
N PRO A 6 -9.05 10.95 9.53
CA PRO A 6 -9.96 11.14 8.42
C PRO A 6 -10.96 12.26 8.75
N GLN A 7 -11.09 13.24 7.85
CA GLN A 7 -12.10 14.30 7.98
C GLN A 7 -13.52 13.82 7.64
N PHE A 8 -13.63 12.67 6.95
CA PHE A 8 -14.88 12.08 6.49
C PHE A 8 -14.94 10.59 6.82
N PRO A 9 -16.13 10.02 7.08
CA PRO A 9 -16.27 8.61 7.42
C PRO A 9 -15.89 7.67 6.27
N HIS A 10 -16.00 8.15 5.02
CA HIS A 10 -15.71 7.39 3.81
C HIS A 10 -14.89 8.20 2.82
N GLY A 11 -14.13 7.49 2.00
CA GLY A 11 -13.35 8.05 0.91
C GLY A 11 -12.60 6.98 0.15
N LEU A 12 -11.65 7.41 -0.68
CA LEU A 12 -10.79 6.53 -1.47
C LEU A 12 -9.33 6.95 -1.27
N MET A 13 -8.50 6.01 -0.85
CA MET A 13 -7.06 6.21 -0.73
C MET A 13 -6.32 5.32 -1.72
N ILE A 14 -5.54 5.91 -2.62
CA ILE A 14 -4.68 5.19 -3.57
C ILE A 14 -3.24 5.64 -3.37
N CYS A 15 -2.33 4.69 -3.21
CA CYS A 15 -0.91 4.96 -3.03
C CYS A 15 -0.08 4.17 -4.04
N ASN A 16 0.92 4.83 -4.64
CA ASN A 16 1.99 4.19 -5.41
C ASN A 16 3.29 4.30 -4.60
N PRO A 17 3.47 3.47 -3.55
CA PRO A 17 4.65 3.52 -2.70
C PRO A 17 5.90 3.11 -3.49
N PRO A 18 7.10 3.44 -3.00
CA PRO A 18 8.33 2.90 -3.57
C PRO A 18 8.35 1.36 -3.48
N TYR A 19 8.79 0.69 -4.55
CA TYR A 19 9.05 -0.75 -4.60
C TYR A 19 10.33 -1.02 -5.39
N GLY A 20 11.32 -1.68 -4.76
CA GLY A 20 12.59 -2.06 -5.39
C GLY A 20 13.85 -1.44 -4.77
N GLU A 21 15.02 -1.91 -5.19
CA GLU A 21 16.34 -1.64 -4.57
C GLU A 21 16.86 -0.20 -4.70
N ARG A 22 16.16 0.70 -5.39
CA ARG A 22 16.57 2.11 -5.54
C ARG A 22 16.61 2.88 -4.21
N LEU A 23 16.09 2.30 -3.13
CA LEU A 23 16.13 2.84 -1.77
C LEU A 23 16.88 1.90 -0.79
N GLY A 24 17.98 1.27 -1.20
CA GLY A 24 19.13 0.93 -0.35
C GLY A 24 19.00 0.16 0.99
N LYS A 25 17.81 -0.16 1.51
CA LYS A 25 17.62 -0.88 2.79
C LYS A 25 16.25 -1.55 2.83
N ASP A 26 16.19 -2.85 2.51
CA ASP A 26 14.97 -3.69 2.58
C ASP A 26 14.19 -3.54 3.91
N ALA A 27 14.90 -3.32 5.03
CA ALA A 27 14.29 -3.08 6.34
C ALA A 27 13.44 -1.80 6.39
N SER A 28 13.89 -0.72 5.76
CA SER A 28 13.13 0.54 5.71
C SER A 28 11.88 0.42 4.84
N LEU A 29 11.95 -0.40 3.78
CA LEU A 29 10.82 -0.62 2.90
C LEU A 29 9.74 -1.47 3.57
N LYS A 30 10.13 -2.54 4.28
CA LYS A 30 9.19 -3.32 5.10
C LYS A 30 8.52 -2.46 6.18
N ALA A 31 9.27 -1.60 6.86
CA ALA A 31 8.72 -0.69 7.87
C ALA A 31 7.69 0.28 7.25
N LEU A 32 7.97 0.83 6.07
CA LEU A 32 7.02 1.66 5.33
C LEU A 32 5.73 0.90 4.99
N TYR A 33 5.83 -0.32 4.50
CA TYR A 33 4.65 -1.12 4.17
C TYR A 33 3.84 -1.52 5.40
N HIS A 34 4.50 -1.82 6.53
CA HIS A 34 3.83 -2.01 7.81
C HIS A 34 3.06 -0.76 8.25
N ASP A 35 3.70 0.41 8.13
CA ASP A 35 3.10 1.69 8.44
C ASP A 35 1.90 2.02 7.53
N LEU A 36 2.00 1.71 6.23
CA LEU A 36 0.86 1.79 5.30
C LEU A 36 -0.29 0.87 5.74
N GLY A 37 0.02 -0.36 6.19
CA GLY A 37 -0.95 -1.27 6.77
C GLY A 37 -1.78 -0.62 7.87
N ARG A 38 -1.13 0.06 8.82
CA ARG A 38 -1.79 0.77 9.92
C ARG A 38 -2.61 1.96 9.45
N VAL A 39 -2.12 2.71 8.46
CA VAL A 39 -2.87 3.85 7.91
C VAL A 39 -4.17 3.36 7.23
N TYR A 40 -4.09 2.35 6.38
CA TYR A 40 -5.24 1.82 5.63
C TYR A 40 -6.19 0.98 6.49
N GLY A 41 -5.64 0.19 7.42
CA GLY A 41 -6.37 -0.76 8.26
C GLY A 41 -6.96 -0.14 9.51
N ASP A 42 -6.22 0.74 10.19
CA ASP A 42 -6.62 1.29 11.48
C ASP A 42 -7.18 2.72 11.30
N THR A 43 -6.40 3.62 10.71
CA THR A 43 -6.72 5.06 10.70
C THR A 43 -7.82 5.40 9.70
N PHE A 44 -7.78 4.77 8.53
CA PHE A 44 -8.72 4.97 7.43
C PHE A 44 -9.54 3.69 7.15
N ALA A 45 -9.88 2.95 8.19
CA ALA A 45 -10.57 1.65 8.08
C ALA A 45 -11.84 1.73 7.22
N GLY A 46 -12.65 2.79 7.38
CA GLY A 46 -13.90 3.01 6.65
C GLY A 46 -13.76 3.52 5.21
N TRP A 47 -12.53 3.73 4.74
CA TRP A 47 -12.24 4.16 3.37
C TRP A 47 -11.94 2.95 2.48
N ARG A 48 -12.29 3.07 1.20
CA ARG A 48 -11.76 2.17 0.17
C ARG A 48 -10.28 2.47 -0.01
N GLY A 49 -9.49 1.42 -0.19
CA GLY A 49 -8.04 1.54 -0.31
C GLY A 49 -7.51 0.76 -1.50
N ALA A 50 -6.51 1.30 -2.19
CA ALA A 50 -5.70 0.53 -3.12
C ALA A 50 -4.21 0.92 -3.06
N ILE A 51 -3.33 -0.02 -3.37
CA ILE A 51 -1.88 0.14 -3.38
C ILE A 51 -1.33 -0.39 -4.71
N ILE A 52 -0.49 0.39 -5.38
CA ILE A 52 0.23 -0.02 -6.58
C ILE A 52 1.58 -0.62 -6.16
N CYS A 53 1.78 -1.90 -6.46
CA CYS A 53 2.95 -2.64 -6.00
C CYS A 53 3.19 -3.87 -6.90
N PRO A 54 4.44 -4.31 -7.11
CA PRO A 54 4.72 -5.65 -7.61
C PRO A 54 4.14 -6.69 -6.65
N GLU A 55 3.61 -7.78 -7.18
CA GLU A 55 3.18 -8.92 -6.36
C GLU A 55 4.40 -9.60 -5.74
N SER A 56 4.80 -9.10 -4.58
CA SER A 56 6.04 -9.45 -3.89
C SER A 56 5.78 -9.57 -2.38
N GLU A 57 6.72 -10.12 -1.64
CA GLU A 57 6.61 -10.28 -0.18
C GLU A 57 6.44 -8.95 0.58
N LEU A 58 6.81 -7.81 -0.02
CA LEU A 58 6.65 -6.49 0.60
C LEU A 58 5.19 -6.17 0.91
N ILE A 59 4.27 -6.52 0.01
CA ILE A 59 2.85 -6.21 0.24
C ILE A 59 2.29 -6.97 1.44
N LYS A 60 2.81 -8.17 1.74
CA LYS A 60 2.40 -8.96 2.91
C LYS A 60 2.73 -8.25 4.23
N SER A 61 3.73 -7.36 4.23
CA SER A 61 4.10 -6.57 5.42
C SER A 61 3.01 -5.57 5.82
N THR A 62 2.05 -5.28 4.94
CA THR A 62 0.89 -4.42 5.26
C THR A 62 -0.14 -5.11 6.18
N ALA A 63 -0.13 -6.44 6.28
CA ALA A 63 -1.14 -7.23 6.98
C ALA A 63 -2.61 -6.95 6.52
N LEU A 64 -2.79 -6.37 5.34
CA LEU A 64 -4.10 -6.12 4.75
C LEU A 64 -4.56 -7.32 3.90
N SER A 65 -5.87 -7.57 3.85
CA SER A 65 -6.47 -8.42 2.82
C SER A 65 -6.55 -7.61 1.52
N LEU A 66 -5.70 -7.96 0.56
CA LEU A 66 -5.57 -7.25 -0.71
C LEU A 66 -5.83 -8.19 -1.88
N SER A 67 -6.63 -7.73 -2.85
CA SER A 67 -6.91 -8.45 -4.10
C SER A 67 -6.48 -7.63 -5.32
N PRO A 68 -5.96 -8.27 -6.38
CA PRO A 68 -5.58 -7.55 -7.59
C PRO A 68 -6.82 -7.07 -8.35
N LEU A 69 -6.91 -5.76 -8.55
CA LEU A 69 -7.94 -5.09 -9.35
C LEU A 69 -7.49 -4.91 -10.82
N LEU A 70 -6.22 -4.55 -11.03
CA LEU A 70 -5.66 -4.33 -12.37
C LEU A 70 -4.17 -4.69 -12.40
N ARG A 71 -3.73 -5.37 -13.47
CA ARG A 71 -2.32 -5.67 -13.73
C ARG A 71 -1.81 -4.82 -14.89
N PHE A 72 -0.66 -4.19 -14.72
CA PHE A 72 -0.07 -3.34 -15.75
C PHE A 72 1.45 -3.23 -15.61
N THR A 73 2.08 -2.56 -16.57
CA THR A 73 3.52 -2.29 -16.56
C THR A 73 3.76 -0.83 -16.22
N ASN A 74 4.57 -0.56 -15.19
CA ASN A 74 5.01 0.77 -14.81
C ASN A 74 6.53 0.89 -14.96
N GLY A 75 7.00 1.68 -15.92
CA GLY A 75 8.45 1.87 -16.16
C GLY A 75 9.22 0.58 -16.46
N GLY A 76 8.58 -0.40 -17.12
CA GLY A 76 9.16 -1.72 -17.43
C GLY A 76 8.98 -2.78 -16.33
N ILE A 77 8.40 -2.40 -15.18
CA ILE A 77 8.15 -3.32 -14.06
C ILE A 77 6.69 -3.77 -14.09
N LYS A 78 6.45 -5.08 -13.98
CA LYS A 78 5.09 -5.62 -13.83
C LYS A 78 4.59 -5.32 -12.42
N VAL A 79 3.45 -4.64 -12.34
CA VAL A 79 2.81 -4.23 -11.08
C VAL A 79 1.32 -4.54 -11.11
N ALA A 80 0.70 -4.52 -9.94
CA ALA A 80 -0.74 -4.57 -9.79
C ALA A 80 -1.25 -3.41 -8.95
N LEU A 81 -2.45 -2.92 -9.28
CA LEU A 81 -3.28 -2.16 -8.36
C LEU A 81 -4.01 -3.17 -7.47
N LEU A 82 -3.67 -3.21 -6.19
CA LEU A 82 -4.20 -4.13 -5.21
C LEU A 82 -5.21 -3.39 -4.33
N GLU A 83 -6.47 -3.80 -4.32
CA GLU A 83 -7.53 -3.17 -3.54
C GLU A 83 -7.73 -3.86 -2.18
N LYS A 84 -8.03 -3.06 -1.16
CA LYS A 84 -8.40 -3.51 0.19
C LYS A 84 -9.84 -4.01 0.17
N SER A 85 -10.03 -5.27 0.54
CA SER A 85 -11.34 -5.89 0.74
C SER A 85 -12.07 -5.31 1.96
#